data_AF-A0A350PCE3-F1
#
_entry.id   AF-A0A350PCE3-F1
#
_cell.length_a   1.000
_cell.length_b   1.000
_cell.length_c   1.000
_cell.angle_alpha   90.00
_cell.angle_beta   90.00
_cell.angle_gamma   90.00
#
_symmetry.space_group_name_H-M   'P 1'
#
loop_
_entity.id
_entity.type
_entity.pdbx_description
1 polymer ?
#
loop_
_entity_poly.entity_id
_entity_poly.type
_entity_poly.pdbx_seq_one_letter_code
_entity_poly.pdbx_strand_id
1 'polypeptide(L)' 'MKLKIGTRRSKLALWQSNLVAEKLNALDVQTELVEIE' A
#
# COMPACT_ATOMS: atom_id res chain seq x y z
N MET A 1 10.68 8.36 -7.33
CA MET A 1 9.42 8.88 -6.77
C MET A 1 8.72 7.72 -6.06
N LYS A 2 8.13 7.93 -4.87
CA LYS A 2 7.41 6.87 -4.15
C LYS A 2 5.90 6.95 -4.44
N LEU A 3 5.28 5.83 -4.78
CA LEU A 3 3.85 5.74 -5.05
C LEU A 3 3.10 5.59 -3.72
N LYS A 4 2.21 6.53 -3.43
CA LYS A 4 1.44 6.56 -2.17
C LYS A 4 0.15 5.76 -2.32
N ILE A 5 -0.06 4.79 -1.43
CA ILE A 5 -1.25 3.94 -1.39
C ILE A 5 -2.12 4.40 -0.22
N GLY A 6 -3.23 5.08 -0.53
CA GLY A 6 -4.24 5.43 0.45
C GLY A 6 -5.02 4.19 0.92
N THR A 7 -5.14 3.97 2.23
CA THR A 7 -5.92 2.85 2.77
C THR A 7 -6.71 3.21 4.03
N ARG A 8 -7.82 2.49 4.25
CA ARG A 8 -8.63 2.60 5.48
C ARG A 8 -7.97 1.83 6.62
N ARG A 9 -8.24 2.22 7.87
CA ARG A 9 -7.68 1.59 9.08
C ARG A 9 -8.17 0.16 9.38
N SER A 10 -9.15 -0.35 8.63
CA SER A 10 -9.66 -1.71 8.87
C SER A 10 -8.58 -2.76 8.60
N LYS A 11 -8.54 -3.84 9.40
CA LYS A 11 -7.56 -4.94 9.24
C LYS A 11 -7.54 -5.51 7.82
N LEU A 12 -8.72 -5.63 7.19
CA LEU A 12 -8.84 -6.13 5.82
C LEU A 12 -8.24 -5.15 4.80
N ALA A 13 -8.53 -3.85 4.92
CA ALA A 13 -7.98 -2.84 4.02
C ALA A 13 -6.46 -2.75 4.12
N LEU A 14 -5.89 -2.82 5.33
CA LEU A 14 -4.45 -2.90 5.53
C LEU A 14 -3.85 -4.14 4.86
N TRP A 15 -4.47 -5.31 5.02
CA TRP A 15 -4.02 -6.54 4.34
C TRP A 15 -4.03 -6.39 2.81
N GLN A 16 -5.12 -5.84 2.25
CA GLN A 16 -5.23 -5.60 0.80
C GLN A 16 -4.15 -4.64 0.31
N SER A 17 -3.93 -3.53 1.01
CA SER A 17 -2.95 -2.53 0.61
C SER A 17 -1.51 -3.02 0.74
N ASN A 18 -1.20 -3.83 1.76
CA ASN A 18 0.10 -4.48 1.88
C ASN A 18 0.35 -5.47 0.73
N LEU A 19 -0.65 -6.27 0.36
CA LEU A 19 -0.52 -7.19 -0.78
C LEU A 19 -0.22 -6.45 -2.09
N VAL A 20 -0.86 -5.30 -2.32
CA VAL A 20 -0.60 -4.46 -3.50
C VAL A 20 0.81 -3.84 -3.43
N ALA A 21 1.22 -3.35 -2.26
CA ALA A 21 2.56 -2.80 -2.05
C ALA A 21 3.65 -3.84 -2.34
N GLU A 22 3.50 -5.08 -1.85
CA GLU A 22 4.43 -6.18 -2.12
C GLU A 22 4.59 -6.45 -3.62
N LYS A 23 3.47 -6.51 -4.35
CA LYS A 23 3.48 -6.73 -5.81
C LYS A 23 4.15 -5.58 -6.57
N LEU A 24 3.95 -4.35 -6.14
CA LEU A 24 4.59 -3.16 -6.74
C LEU A 24 6.09 -3.12 -6.44
N ASN A 25 6.48 -3.42 -5.20
CA ASN A 25 7.89 -3.50 -4.81
C ASN A 25 8.63 -4.61 -5.59
N ALA A 26 7.97 -5.73 -5.89
CA ALA A 26 8.53 -6.78 -6.76
C ALA A 26 8.76 -6.34 -8.22
N LEU A 27 8.11 -5.25 -8.64
CA LEU A 27 8.31 -4.58 -9.93
C LEU A 27 9.26 -3.38 -9.83
N ASP A 28 10.03 -3.29 -8.74
CA ASP A 28 10.98 -2.20 -8.43
C ASP A 28 10.31 -0.81 -8.28
N VAL A 29 9.00 -0.79 -7.99
CA VAL A 29 8.25 0.43 -7.71
C VAL A 29 8.20 0.65 -6.20
N GLN A 30 8.86 1.70 -5.72
CA GLN A 30 8.83 2.05 -4.30
C GLN A 30 7.44 2.55 -3.86
N THR A 31 6.84 1.91 -2.86
CA THR A 31 5.52 2.29 -2.33
C THR A 31 5.56 2.82 -0.90
N GLU A 32 4.60 3.67 -0.54
CA GLU A 32 4.37 4.19 0.82
C GLU A 32 2.87 4.07 1.15
N LEU A 33 2.52 3.42 2.26
CA LEU A 33 1.13 3.37 2.72
C LEU A 33 0.78 4.64 3.47
N VAL A 34 -0.37 5.22 3.14
CA VAL A 34 -0.91 6.41 3.80
C VAL A 34 -2.30 6.06 4.30
N GLU A 35 -2.50 6.12 5.62
CA GLU A 35 -3.83 5.95 6.19
C GLU A 35 -4.70 7.16 5.86
N ILE A 36 -5.88 6.89 5.31
CA ILE A 36 -6.92 7.87 5.01
C ILE A 36 -8.18 7.45 5.78
N GLU A 37 -8.76 8.42 6.48
CA GLU A 37 -9.91 8.23 7.38
C GLU A 37 -11.20 7.92 6.62
#